data_AF-A0AAI9GI63-F1
#
_entry.id   AF-A0AAI9GI63-F1
#
_cell.length_a   1.000
_cell.length_b   1.000
_cell.length_c   1.000
_cell.angle_alpha   90.00
_cell.angle_beta   90.00
_cell.angle_gamma   90.00
#
_symmetry.space_group_name_H-M   'P 1'
#
loop_
_entity.id
_entity.type
_entity.pdbx_description
1 polymer ?
#
loop_
_entity_poly.entity_id
_entity_poly.type
_entity_poly.pdbx_seq_one_letter_code
_entity_poly.pdbx_strand_id
1 'polypeptide(L)' 'MAIFKVTCKWNGEPWSKDIEAEDEGDCAEHMYLWAVIGAKANITELDIKEIPQQ' A
#
# COMPACT_ATOMS: atom_id res chain seq x y z
N MET A 1 -6.42 13.48 -6.27
CA MET A 1 -5.43 12.38 -6.20
C MET A 1 -6.18 11.08 -6.46
N ALA A 2 -5.49 10.05 -6.95
CA ALA A 2 -6.10 8.75 -7.20
C ALA A 2 -6.22 7.97 -5.89
N ILE A 3 -7.12 6.99 -5.85
CA ILE A 3 -7.25 6.06 -4.73
C ILE A 3 -6.73 4.71 -5.18
N PHE A 4 -5.87 4.10 -4.39
CA PHE A 4 -5.28 2.79 -4.67
C PHE A 4 -5.75 1.78 -3.63
N LYS A 5 -6.27 0.64 -4.10
CA LYS A 5 -6.46 -0.53 -3.27
C LYS A 5 -5.11 -1.22 -3.09
N VAL A 6 -4.63 -1.23 -1.85
CA VAL A 6 -3.41 -1.93 -1.48
C VAL A 6 -3.77 -3.21 -0.73
N THR A 7 -3.18 -4.32 -1.15
CA THR A 7 -3.23 -5.60 -0.44
C THR A 7 -1.82 -6.15 -0.25
N CYS A 8 -1.57 -6.80 0.88
CA CYS A 8 -0.29 -7.46 1.15
C CYS A 8 -0.44 -8.47 2.31
N LYS A 9 0.67 -9.14 2.65
CA LYS A 9 0.87 -9.76 3.95
C LYS A 9 1.69 -8.85 4.84
N TRP A 10 1.12 -8.45 5.98
CA TRP A 10 1.74 -7.69 7.04
C TRP A 10 2.20 -8.63 8.15
N ASN A 11 3.51 -8.85 8.26
CA ASN A 11 4.09 -9.82 9.21
C ASN A 11 3.50 -11.24 9.08
N GLY A 12 3.16 -11.64 7.85
CA GLY A 12 2.55 -12.93 7.54
C GLY A 12 1.02 -12.94 7.54
N GLU A 13 0.37 -11.92 8.11
CA GLU A 13 -1.09 -11.82 8.16
C GLU A 13 -1.64 -11.01 6.97
N PRO A 14 -2.78 -11.41 6.38
CA PRO A 14 -3.38 -10.66 5.28
C PRO A 14 -3.81 -9.25 5.73
N TRP A 15 -3.49 -8.24 4.91
CA TRP A 15 -3.81 -6.85 5.17
C TRP A 15 -4.29 -6.15 3.90
N SER A 16 -5.25 -5.22 4.04
CA SER A 16 -5.70 -4.39 2.92
C SER A 16 -6.14 -3.01 3.38
N LYS A 17 -5.91 -1.99 2.54
CA LYS A 17 -6.37 -0.63 2.77
C LYS A 17 -6.47 0.15 1.47
N ASP A 18 -7.33 1.16 1.47
CA ASP A 18 -7.43 2.12 0.37
C ASP A 18 -6.57 3.34 0.75
N ILE A 19 -5.65 3.71 -0.14
CA ILE A 19 -4.67 4.78 0.09
C ILE A 19 -4.81 5.82 -1.00
N GLU A 20 -4.94 7.09 -0.61
CA GLU A 20 -4.89 8.21 -1.54
C GLU A 20 -3.43 8.53 -1.86
N ALA A 21 -3.09 8.60 -3.15
CA ALA A 21 -1.73 8.86 -3.63
C ALA A 21 -1.77 9.56 -5.00
N GLU A 22 -0.65 10.19 -5.39
CA GLU A 22 -0.53 10.85 -6.69
C GLU A 22 -0.51 9.84 -7.85
N ASP A 23 0.21 8.74 -7.66
CA ASP A 23 0.30 7.61 -8.58
C ASP A 23 0.66 6.30 -7.84
N GLU A 24 0.84 5.19 -8.57
CA GLU A 24 1.20 3.89 -7.99
C GLU A 24 2.57 3.93 -7.29
N GLY A 25 3.51 4.72 -7.80
CA GLY A 25 4.86 4.87 -7.25
C GLY A 25 4.85 5.60 -5.90
N ASP A 26 4.10 6.70 -5.81
CA ASP A 26 3.84 7.42 -4.56
C ASP A 26 3.14 6.51 -3.54
N CYS A 27 2.17 5.71 -3.99
CA CYS A 27 1.49 4.72 -3.14
C CYS A 27 2.48 3.67 -2.58
N ALA A 28 3.40 3.18 -3.41
CA ALA A 28 4.44 2.25 -2.99
C ALA A 28 5.43 2.88 -1.99
N GLU A 29 5.80 4.15 -2.20
CA GLU A 29 6.66 4.89 -1.27
C GLU A 29 5.99 5.08 0.08
N HIS A 30 4.70 5.43 0.12
CA HIS A 30 3.92 5.47 1.36
C HIS A 30 3.99 4.13 2.12
N MET A 31 3.79 3.01 1.43
CA MET A 31 3.89 1.68 2.04
C MET A 31 5.28 1.41 2.61
N TYR A 32 6.34 1.76 1.87
CA TYR A 32 7.71 1.59 2.34
C TYR A 32 7.99 2.46 3.59
N LEU A 33 7.67 3.75 3.55
CA LEU A 33 7.94 4.67 4.65
C LEU A 33 7.15 4.33 5.91
N TRP A 34 5.85 4.07 5.79
CA TRP A 34 5.00 3.85 6.95
C TRP A 34 5.14 2.43 7.50
N ALA A 35 5.08 1.41 6.64
CA ALA A 35 5.08 0.03 7.09
C ALA A 35 6.51 -0.45 7.40
N VAL A 36 7.41 -0.36 6.43
CA VAL A 36 8.74 -0.95 6.54
C VAL A 36 9.64 -0.10 7.45
N ILE A 37 9.68 1.22 7.24
CA ILE A 37 10.55 2.09 8.03
C ILE A 37 9.90 2.46 9.37
N GLY A 38 8.65 2.91 9.37
CA GLY A 38 7.93 3.38 10.56
C GLY A 38 7.55 2.26 11.51
N ALA A 39 6.80 1.27 11.03
CA ALA A 39 6.29 0.17 11.86
C ALA A 39 7.22 -1.04 11.95
N LYS A 40 8.35 -1.05 11.21
CA LYS A 40 9.27 -2.20 11.09
C LYS A 40 8.55 -3.49 10.67
N ALA A 41 7.49 -3.36 9.87
CA ALA A 41 6.73 -4.49 9.38
C ALA A 41 7.47 -5.18 8.23
N ASN A 42 7.40 -6.50 8.20
CA ASN A 42 7.76 -7.29 7.03
C ASN A 42 6.55 -7.32 6.10
N ILE A 43 6.67 -6.64 4.96
CA ILE A 43 5.64 -6.60 3.92
C ILE A 43 6.05 -7.55 2.79
N THR A 44 5.18 -8.50 2.48
CA THR A 44 5.33 -9.42 1.34
C THR A 44 4.06 -9.46 0.51
N GLU A 45 4.14 -9.91 -0.74
CA GLU A 45 2.97 -10.04 -1.64
C GLU A 45 2.21 -8.71 -1.81
N LEU A 46 2.94 -7.60 -1.91
CA LEU A 46 2.35 -6.27 -2.14
C LEU A 46 1.74 -6.19 -3.53
N ASP A 47 0.46 -5.83 -3.58
CA ASP A 47 -0.31 -5.56 -4.79
C ASP A 47 -1.03 -4.22 -4.61
N ILE A 48 -0.83 -3.33 -5.57
CA ILE A 48 -1.37 -1.96 -5.58
C ILE A 48 -2.19 -1.83 -6.86
N LYS A 49 -3.44 -1.40 -6.73
CA LYS A 49 -4.35 -1.22 -7.88
C LYS A 49 -5.08 0.09 -7.78
N GLU A 50 -4.98 0.92 -8.80
CA GLU A 50 -5.80 2.13 -8.89
C GLU A 50 -7.28 1.76 -8.93
N ILE A 51 -8.09 2.46 -8.12
CA ILE A 51 -9.55 2.36 -8.13
C ILE A 51 -10.04 3.42 -9.12
N PRO A 52 -10.66 3.02 -10.25
CA PRO A 52 -11.17 3.98 -11.22
C PRO A 52 -12.20 4.89 -10.55
N GLN A 53 -11.99 6.21 -10.62
CA GLN A 53 -13.01 7.18 -10.24
C GLN A 53 -14.11 7.19 -11.31
N GLN A 54 -15.36 6.98 -10.88
CA GLN A 54 -16.55 7.06 -11.74
C GLN A 54 -16.93 8.50 -12.07
#